data_AF-A0A6A4ATT7-F1
#
_entry.id   AF-A0A6A4ATT7-F1
#
_cell.length_a   1.000
_cell.length_b   1.000
_cell.length_c   1.000
_cell.angle_alpha   90.00
_cell.angle_beta   90.00
_cell.angle_gamma   90.00
#
_symmetry.space_group_name_H-M   'P 1'
#
loop_
_entity.id
_entity.type
_entity.pdbx_description
1 polymer ?
#
loop_
_entity_poly.entity_id
_entity_poly.type
_entity_poly.pdbx_seq_one_letter_code
_entity_poly.pdbx_strand_id
1 'polypeptide(L)'
;KRYGEEGLPNGTIHLKLKGHGGQGLAFGLAKGVRLDLEGGSNDYVGKALGEAYFSGKAGERFCVRNSGVKAVVEGVGDHGCEYMTGGRVVVLGSTGRNFAAGMSGGIAYIFDEDDSFQKKCNMGMVGVGPLTETASDAEMQEVKALITKHLERTQSPKAQKVLDNWDASVAKFMRVMPSDYERVLLQGAAVVKETKKSASASA
;
A
#
# COMPACT_ATOMS: atom_id res chain seq x y z
N LYS A 1 23.94 -0.43 12.77
CA LYS A 1 25.38 -0.07 12.91
C LYS A 1 26.31 -1.17 12.39
N ARG A 2 26.22 -2.43 12.86
CA ARG A 2 27.11 -3.52 12.40
C ARG A 2 26.97 -3.88 10.91
N TYR A 3 25.74 -3.86 10.37
CA TYR A 3 25.44 -4.29 9.00
C TYR A 3 25.06 -3.14 8.04
N GLY A 4 25.25 -1.88 8.48
CA GLY A 4 24.94 -0.71 7.66
C GLY A 4 23.51 -0.70 7.08
N GLU A 5 23.39 -0.13 5.88
CA GLU A 5 22.14 -0.03 5.09
C GLU A 5 21.78 -1.32 4.34
N GLU A 6 22.75 -2.20 4.09
CA GLU A 6 22.50 -3.51 3.49
C GLU A 6 21.66 -4.37 4.44
N GLY A 7 21.97 -4.30 5.73
CA GLY A 7 21.23 -5.00 6.78
C GLY A 7 21.40 -6.51 6.72
N LEU A 8 20.39 -7.22 7.20
CA LEU A 8 20.36 -8.69 7.19
C LEU A 8 19.32 -9.20 6.19
N PRO A 9 19.43 -10.46 5.74
CA PRO A 9 18.35 -11.12 5.01
C PRO A 9 17.02 -11.00 5.73
N ASN A 10 15.91 -10.90 4.97
CA ASN A 10 14.58 -10.69 5.55
C ASN A 10 14.21 -11.77 6.57
N GLY A 11 13.79 -11.36 7.76
CA GLY A 11 13.34 -12.26 8.83
C GLY A 11 14.47 -12.96 9.60
N THR A 12 15.73 -12.55 9.42
CA THR A 12 16.87 -13.07 10.20
C THR A 12 16.65 -12.96 11.70
N ILE A 13 16.05 -11.85 12.15
CA ILE A 13 15.64 -11.67 13.54
C ILE A 13 14.12 -11.60 13.57
N HIS A 14 13.48 -12.53 14.29
CA HIS A 14 12.03 -12.58 14.41
C HIS A 14 11.60 -12.37 15.86
N LEU A 15 10.93 -11.25 16.12
CA LEU A 15 10.31 -10.93 17.40
C LEU A 15 8.83 -11.30 17.33
N LYS A 16 8.37 -12.14 18.25
CA LYS A 16 6.95 -12.46 18.44
C LYS A 16 6.51 -11.88 19.77
N LEU A 17 5.57 -10.94 19.72
CA LEU A 17 5.05 -10.23 20.88
C LEU A 17 3.56 -10.54 21.03
N LYS A 18 3.10 -10.60 22.29
CA LYS A 18 1.68 -10.70 22.62
C LYS A 18 1.33 -9.64 23.65
N GLY A 19 0.27 -8.87 23.41
CA GLY A 19 -0.19 -7.81 24.31
C GLY A 19 -0.47 -6.49 23.59
N HIS A 20 -0.20 -5.37 24.27
CA HIS A 20 -0.49 -4.04 23.75
C HIS A 20 0.80 -3.26 23.47
N GLY A 21 1.00 -2.92 22.19
CA GLY A 21 2.10 -2.09 21.74
C GLY A 21 1.93 -0.64 22.19
N GLY A 22 2.97 -0.08 22.81
CA GLY A 22 3.03 1.34 23.08
C GLY A 22 3.19 2.18 21.81
N GLN A 23 3.20 3.49 21.99
CA GLN A 23 3.42 4.44 20.91
C GLN A 23 4.79 4.22 20.23
N GLY A 24 4.82 4.22 18.90
CA GLY A 24 6.05 4.06 18.12
C GLY A 24 6.59 2.63 18.09
N LEU A 25 5.75 1.62 18.37
CA LEU A 25 6.14 0.23 18.19
C LEU A 25 6.69 0.01 16.76
N ALA A 26 7.78 -0.73 16.65
CA ALA A 26 8.46 -1.00 15.38
C ALA A 26 8.96 0.26 14.64
N PHE A 27 9.20 1.38 15.34
CA PHE A 27 9.85 2.55 14.76
C PHE A 27 11.27 2.19 14.30
N GLY A 28 11.55 2.41 13.01
CA GLY A 28 12.90 2.30 12.45
C GLY A 28 13.52 0.90 12.56
N LEU A 29 12.72 -0.17 12.43
CA LEU A 29 13.28 -1.53 12.39
C LEU A 29 14.29 -1.65 11.24
N ALA A 30 15.49 -2.14 11.59
CA ALA A 30 16.53 -2.40 10.61
C ALA A 30 16.12 -3.52 9.64
N LYS A 31 16.63 -3.48 8.41
CA LYS A 31 16.43 -4.56 7.42
C LYS A 31 16.86 -5.90 8.01
N GLY A 32 16.01 -6.91 7.79
CA GLY A 32 16.17 -8.26 8.32
C GLY A 32 15.55 -8.50 9.69
N VAL A 33 15.03 -7.47 10.36
CA VAL A 33 14.19 -7.62 11.56
C VAL A 33 12.71 -7.74 11.16
N ARG A 34 12.05 -8.77 11.67
CA ARG A 34 10.61 -8.99 11.61
C ARG A 34 10.03 -8.88 13.02
N LEU A 35 8.90 -8.19 13.14
CA LEU A 35 8.12 -8.12 14.37
C LEU A 35 6.68 -8.52 14.08
N ASP A 36 6.19 -9.52 14.78
CA ASP A 36 4.78 -9.89 14.83
C ASP A 36 4.23 -9.49 16.19
N LEU A 37 3.10 -8.78 16.21
CA LEU A 37 2.36 -8.46 17.43
C LEU A 37 0.97 -9.09 17.35
N GLU A 38 0.67 -9.99 18.29
CA GLU A 38 -0.70 -10.44 18.57
C GLU A 38 -1.32 -9.52 19.63
N GLY A 39 -2.28 -8.69 19.21
CA GLY A 39 -2.98 -7.73 20.05
C GLY A 39 -3.19 -6.38 19.37
N GLY A 40 -3.24 -5.30 20.14
CA GLY A 40 -3.41 -3.93 19.64
C GLY A 40 -2.16 -3.08 19.84
N SER A 41 -2.04 -1.97 19.11
CA SER A 41 -0.96 -1.00 19.34
C SER A 41 -1.50 0.42 19.25
N ASN A 42 -0.86 1.33 19.98
CA ASN A 42 -1.12 2.76 19.93
C ASN A 42 -0.44 3.40 18.69
N ASP A 43 -0.39 4.72 18.64
CA ASP A 43 -0.02 5.50 17.47
C ASP A 43 1.43 5.27 16.96
N TYR A 44 1.64 5.64 15.70
CA TYR A 44 2.95 5.67 15.02
C TYR A 44 3.63 4.31 14.84
N VAL A 45 2.86 3.22 14.80
CA VAL A 45 3.38 1.89 14.47
C VAL A 45 4.06 1.90 13.12
N GLY A 46 5.27 1.34 13.06
CA GLY A 46 5.93 1.04 11.80
C GLY A 46 6.38 2.26 10.99
N LYS A 47 6.67 3.38 11.66
CA LYS A 47 7.33 4.51 11.01
C LYS A 47 8.73 4.11 10.54
N ALA A 48 9.06 4.49 9.30
CA ALA A 48 10.32 4.17 8.63
C ALA A 48 10.58 2.66 8.42
N LEU A 49 9.54 1.91 8.05
CA LEU A 49 9.64 0.49 7.67
C LEU A 49 9.77 0.28 6.15
N GLY A 50 10.07 -0.95 5.75
CA GLY A 50 9.90 -1.39 4.36
C GLY A 50 8.46 -1.80 4.06
N GLU A 51 7.89 -2.67 4.88
CA GLU A 51 6.54 -3.20 4.71
C GLU A 51 5.80 -3.32 6.04
N ALA A 52 4.47 -3.19 6.04
CA ALA A 52 3.63 -3.33 7.22
C ALA A 52 2.27 -3.99 6.87
N TYR A 53 1.81 -4.90 7.73
CA TYR A 53 0.61 -5.70 7.51
C TYR A 53 -0.27 -5.68 8.78
N PHE A 54 -1.50 -5.19 8.66
CA PHE A 54 -2.39 -4.95 9.79
C PHE A 54 -3.72 -5.69 9.58
N SER A 55 -3.95 -6.78 10.32
CA SER A 55 -5.23 -7.49 10.32
C SER A 55 -6.22 -6.80 11.25
N GLY A 56 -6.74 -5.66 10.80
CA GLY A 56 -7.66 -4.83 11.55
C GLY A 56 -7.79 -3.43 10.95
N LYS A 57 -8.56 -2.57 11.62
CA LYS A 57 -8.76 -1.17 11.22
C LYS A 57 -7.73 -0.28 11.89
N ALA A 58 -7.03 0.52 11.09
CA ALA A 58 -6.20 1.62 11.58
C ALA A 58 -7.06 2.86 11.89
N GLY A 59 -6.57 3.70 12.80
CA GLY A 59 -7.16 5.00 13.12
C GLY A 59 -7.03 6.02 12.00
N GLU A 60 -7.10 7.29 12.37
CA GLU A 60 -6.92 8.42 11.45
C GLU A 60 -5.47 8.52 10.94
N ARG A 61 -5.28 9.20 9.80
CA ARG A 61 -3.95 9.53 9.26
C ARG A 61 -3.04 8.32 9.02
N PHE A 62 -3.63 7.16 8.74
CA PHE A 62 -2.88 5.99 8.34
C PHE A 62 -2.02 6.30 7.10
N CYS A 63 -0.73 5.94 7.13
CA CYS A 63 0.24 6.26 6.07
C CYS A 63 0.38 7.76 5.73
N VAL A 64 0.13 8.65 6.70
CA VAL A 64 0.43 10.08 6.55
C VAL A 64 1.92 10.28 6.21
N ARG A 65 2.21 11.09 5.18
CA ARG A 65 3.57 11.34 4.67
C ARG A 65 4.37 10.08 4.32
N ASN A 66 3.69 8.98 3.97
CA ASN A 66 4.37 7.80 3.47
C ASN A 66 5.17 8.15 2.20
N SER A 67 6.45 7.77 2.18
CA SER A 67 7.38 8.05 1.07
C SER A 67 7.99 6.80 0.46
N GLY A 68 7.61 5.60 0.94
CA GLY A 68 8.23 4.36 0.44
C GLY A 68 7.77 3.05 1.08
N VAL A 69 6.95 3.10 2.14
CA VAL A 69 6.43 1.90 2.80
C VAL A 69 5.38 1.23 1.92
N LYS A 70 5.43 -0.11 1.82
CA LYS A 70 4.31 -0.91 1.31
C LYS A 70 3.45 -1.39 2.48
N ALA A 71 2.18 -1.00 2.54
CA ALA A 71 1.30 -1.34 3.64
C ALA A 71 0.02 -2.04 3.18
N VAL A 72 -0.47 -3.00 3.97
CA VAL A 72 -1.81 -3.59 3.82
C VAL A 72 -2.55 -3.48 5.15
N VAL A 73 -3.80 -3.01 5.10
CA VAL A 73 -4.68 -2.81 6.27
C VAL A 73 -6.11 -3.13 5.90
N GLU A 74 -6.97 -3.48 6.86
CA GLU A 74 -8.37 -3.90 6.61
C GLU A 74 -9.41 -2.79 6.78
N GLY A 75 -8.95 -1.59 7.08
CA GLY A 75 -9.75 -0.39 7.12
C GLY A 75 -8.94 0.78 7.68
N VAL A 76 -9.36 1.99 7.35
CA VAL A 76 -8.69 3.21 7.84
C VAL A 76 -9.72 4.23 8.30
N GLY A 77 -9.32 5.08 9.25
CA GLY A 77 -10.08 6.26 9.63
C GLY A 77 -9.95 7.40 8.61
N ASP A 78 -10.30 8.60 9.04
CA ASP A 78 -10.21 9.82 8.22
C ASP A 78 -8.74 10.15 7.90
N HIS A 79 -8.51 10.90 6.80
CA HIS A 79 -7.20 11.38 6.37
C HIS A 79 -6.18 10.27 6.03
N GLY A 80 -6.63 9.08 5.64
CA GLY A 80 -5.73 8.02 5.16
C GLY A 80 -4.91 8.50 3.95
N CYS A 81 -3.62 8.15 3.92
CA CYS A 81 -2.64 8.54 2.89
C CYS A 81 -2.48 10.06 2.68
N GLU A 82 -2.82 10.88 3.68
CA GLU A 82 -2.62 12.32 3.63
C GLU A 82 -1.12 12.67 3.46
N TYR A 83 -0.81 13.60 2.54
CA TYR A 83 0.56 14.01 2.19
C TYR A 83 1.49 12.87 1.75
N MET A 84 0.96 11.73 1.30
CA MET A 84 1.77 10.62 0.78
C MET A 84 2.55 11.07 -0.47
N THR A 85 3.84 10.79 -0.50
CA THR A 85 4.77 11.15 -1.57
C THR A 85 5.40 9.92 -2.25
N GLY A 86 5.14 8.71 -1.75
CA GLY A 86 5.68 7.47 -2.28
C GLY A 86 5.18 6.24 -1.53
N GLY A 87 5.55 5.05 -2.00
CA GLY A 87 5.11 3.78 -1.43
C GLY A 87 3.81 3.26 -2.04
N ARG A 88 3.30 2.17 -1.45
CA ARG A 88 2.06 1.51 -1.90
C ARG A 88 1.18 1.14 -0.72
N VAL A 89 -0.11 1.45 -0.78
CA VAL A 89 -1.04 1.16 0.32
C VAL A 89 -2.22 0.38 -0.21
N VAL A 90 -2.50 -0.79 0.36
CA VAL A 90 -3.70 -1.58 0.07
C VAL A 90 -4.63 -1.49 1.28
N VAL A 91 -5.86 -1.04 1.08
CA VAL A 91 -6.90 -1.01 2.10
C VAL A 91 -7.98 -2.02 1.72
N LEU A 92 -8.06 -3.12 2.45
CA LEU A 92 -9.01 -4.20 2.23
C LEU A 92 -10.39 -3.91 2.83
N GLY A 93 -10.76 -2.66 3.12
CA GLY A 93 -12.07 -2.34 3.71
C GLY A 93 -12.36 -0.85 3.77
N SER A 94 -13.27 -0.46 4.67
CA SER A 94 -13.80 0.90 4.70
C SER A 94 -12.72 1.95 4.93
N THR A 95 -12.81 3.07 4.21
CA THR A 95 -12.03 4.28 4.48
C THR A 95 -12.85 5.33 5.22
N GLY A 96 -12.17 6.24 5.92
CA GLY A 96 -12.74 7.49 6.39
C GLY A 96 -12.67 8.60 5.34
N ARG A 97 -13.13 9.79 5.72
CA ARG A 97 -13.22 10.98 4.88
C ARG A 97 -11.84 11.58 4.57
N ASN A 98 -11.80 12.44 3.56
CA ASN A 98 -10.63 13.22 3.17
C ASN A 98 -9.40 12.35 2.87
N PHE A 99 -9.62 11.13 2.37
CA PHE A 99 -8.56 10.22 1.98
C PHE A 99 -7.71 10.82 0.85
N ALA A 100 -6.39 10.64 0.91
CA ALA A 100 -5.40 11.13 -0.06
C ALA A 100 -5.28 12.67 -0.18
N ALA A 101 -5.71 13.42 0.85
CA ALA A 101 -5.52 14.87 0.86
C ALA A 101 -4.03 15.24 0.77
N GLY A 102 -3.67 16.09 -0.20
CA GLY A 102 -2.28 16.50 -0.44
C GLY A 102 -1.33 15.37 -0.88
N MET A 103 -1.86 14.21 -1.30
CA MET A 103 -1.06 13.12 -1.85
C MET A 103 -0.44 13.55 -3.18
N SER A 104 0.89 13.57 -3.23
CA SER A 104 1.68 14.02 -4.39
C SER A 104 2.55 12.92 -5.00
N GLY A 105 2.60 11.72 -4.39
CA GLY A 105 3.28 10.56 -4.94
C GLY A 105 2.79 9.23 -4.34
N GLY A 106 3.20 8.12 -4.96
CA GLY A 106 2.78 6.77 -4.57
C GLY A 106 1.41 6.36 -5.11
N ILE A 107 0.96 5.16 -4.73
CA ILE A 107 -0.31 4.58 -5.22
C ILE A 107 -1.04 3.90 -4.05
N ALA A 108 -2.35 4.14 -3.93
CA ALA A 108 -3.22 3.42 -3.01
C ALA A 108 -4.27 2.59 -3.76
N TYR A 109 -4.62 1.43 -3.21
CA TYR A 109 -5.57 0.47 -3.76
C TYR A 109 -6.64 0.18 -2.70
N ILE A 110 -7.89 0.50 -3.00
CA ILE A 110 -8.98 0.45 -2.04
C ILE A 110 -9.99 -0.58 -2.48
N PHE A 111 -10.24 -1.58 -1.64
CA PHE A 111 -11.31 -2.55 -1.87
C PHE A 111 -12.65 -1.91 -1.48
N ASP A 112 -13.37 -1.40 -2.47
CA ASP A 112 -14.59 -0.60 -2.32
C ASP A 112 -15.84 -1.48 -2.48
N GLU A 113 -16.14 -2.30 -1.46
CA GLU A 113 -17.26 -3.25 -1.50
C GLU A 113 -18.63 -2.58 -1.62
N ASP A 114 -18.77 -1.34 -1.12
CA ASP A 114 -20.03 -0.60 -1.04
C ASP A 114 -20.12 0.59 -2.00
N ASP A 115 -19.18 0.69 -2.95
CA ASP A 115 -19.08 1.75 -3.97
C ASP A 115 -19.13 3.17 -3.35
N SER A 116 -18.63 3.32 -2.11
CA SER A 116 -18.70 4.57 -1.34
C SER A 116 -17.39 5.35 -1.31
N PHE A 117 -16.28 4.74 -1.71
CA PHE A 117 -14.93 5.30 -1.56
C PHE A 117 -14.78 6.65 -2.23
N GLN A 118 -15.31 6.81 -3.45
CA GLN A 118 -15.11 8.03 -4.24
C GLN A 118 -15.61 9.29 -3.51
N LYS A 119 -16.70 9.19 -2.74
CA LYS A 119 -17.25 10.32 -1.95
C LYS A 119 -16.38 10.69 -0.73
N LYS A 120 -15.49 9.79 -0.32
CA LYS A 120 -14.61 9.94 0.84
C LYS A 120 -13.19 10.37 0.44
N CYS A 121 -12.87 10.36 -0.84
CA CYS A 121 -11.57 10.74 -1.36
C CYS A 121 -11.49 12.25 -1.64
N ASN A 122 -10.36 12.85 -1.27
CA ASN A 122 -10.03 14.22 -1.63
C ASN A 122 -9.46 14.25 -3.06
N MET A 123 -10.30 14.62 -4.02
CA MET A 123 -9.95 14.66 -5.45
C MET A 123 -9.10 15.89 -5.85
N GLY A 124 -8.54 16.63 -4.90
CA GLY A 124 -7.82 17.88 -5.18
C GLY A 124 -6.51 17.69 -5.97
N MET A 125 -5.78 16.60 -5.71
CA MET A 125 -4.50 16.30 -6.37
C MET A 125 -4.43 14.88 -6.98
N VAL A 126 -5.47 14.05 -6.77
CA VAL A 126 -5.47 12.64 -7.16
C VAL A 126 -6.60 12.32 -8.13
N GLY A 127 -6.31 11.35 -9.01
CA GLY A 127 -7.30 10.63 -9.78
C GLY A 127 -7.71 9.34 -9.06
N VAL A 128 -8.96 8.94 -9.25
CA VAL A 128 -9.53 7.68 -8.76
C VAL A 128 -10.21 6.98 -9.92
N GLY A 129 -9.92 5.70 -10.12
CA GLY A 129 -10.58 4.88 -11.14
C GLY A 129 -10.49 3.39 -10.83
N PRO A 130 -11.30 2.54 -11.49
CA PRO A 130 -11.26 1.10 -11.29
C PRO A 130 -9.86 0.54 -11.57
N LEU A 131 -9.38 -0.36 -10.72
CA LEU A 131 -8.04 -0.95 -10.86
C LEU A 131 -7.89 -1.69 -12.19
N THR A 132 -8.92 -2.40 -12.61
CA THR A 132 -8.98 -3.16 -13.87
C THR A 132 -8.88 -2.30 -15.12
N GLU A 133 -9.23 -1.01 -15.02
CA GLU A 133 -9.19 -0.07 -16.14
C GLU A 133 -7.94 0.80 -16.14
N THR A 134 -7.40 1.08 -14.95
CA THR A 134 -6.35 2.09 -14.76
C THR A 134 -4.96 1.50 -14.51
N ALA A 135 -4.85 0.22 -14.17
CA ALA A 135 -3.57 -0.45 -13.93
C ALA A 135 -3.22 -1.46 -15.02
N SER A 136 -1.92 -1.75 -15.11
CA SER A 136 -1.43 -2.87 -15.92
C SER A 136 -1.63 -4.21 -15.21
N ASP A 137 -1.60 -5.31 -15.96
CA ASP A 137 -1.64 -6.66 -15.38
C ASP A 137 -0.54 -6.88 -14.34
N ALA A 138 0.67 -6.37 -14.61
CA ALA A 138 1.80 -6.48 -13.68
C ALA A 138 1.52 -5.77 -12.34
N GLU A 139 0.85 -4.62 -12.37
CA GLU A 139 0.47 -3.89 -11.17
C GLU A 139 -0.65 -4.62 -10.41
N MET A 140 -1.63 -5.19 -11.11
CA MET A 140 -2.65 -6.04 -10.49
C MET A 140 -2.05 -7.28 -9.82
N GLN A 141 -1.05 -7.93 -10.44
CA GLN A 141 -0.32 -9.03 -9.81
C GLN A 141 0.48 -8.58 -8.58
N GLU A 142 1.04 -7.36 -8.59
CA GLU A 142 1.70 -6.81 -7.40
C GLU A 142 0.71 -6.55 -6.25
N VAL A 143 -0.49 -6.05 -6.54
CA VAL A 143 -1.56 -5.90 -5.53
C VAL A 143 -1.94 -7.28 -4.97
N LYS A 144 -2.16 -8.28 -5.83
CA LYS A 144 -2.44 -9.66 -5.40
C LYS A 144 -1.33 -10.23 -4.53
N ALA A 145 -0.06 -9.97 -4.88
CA ALA A 145 1.10 -10.41 -4.10
C ALA A 145 1.16 -9.73 -2.73
N LEU A 146 0.83 -8.43 -2.63
CA LEU A 146 0.75 -7.72 -1.35
C LEU A 146 -0.33 -8.32 -0.45
N ILE A 147 -1.49 -8.66 -1.00
CA ILE A 147 -2.61 -9.28 -0.26
C ILE A 147 -2.26 -10.71 0.15
N THR A 148 -1.59 -11.48 -0.72
CA THR A 148 -1.09 -12.82 -0.43
C THR A 148 -0.13 -12.79 0.76
N LYS A 149 0.81 -11.84 0.75
CA LYS A 149 1.74 -11.66 1.86
C LYS A 149 1.04 -11.18 3.13
N HIS A 150 0.01 -10.34 3.02
CA HIS A 150 -0.84 -9.98 4.16
C HIS A 150 -1.50 -11.22 4.79
N LEU A 151 -2.09 -12.10 3.97
CA LEU A 151 -2.66 -13.37 4.42
C LEU A 151 -1.61 -14.25 5.11
N GLU A 152 -0.45 -14.47 4.49
CA GLU A 152 0.63 -15.27 5.07
C GLU A 152 1.14 -14.73 6.41
N ARG A 153 1.15 -13.40 6.58
CA ARG A 153 1.70 -12.74 7.78
C ARG A 153 0.68 -12.62 8.90
N THR A 154 -0.61 -12.52 8.57
CA THR A 154 -1.64 -12.16 9.54
C THR A 154 -2.76 -13.19 9.68
N GLN A 155 -2.83 -14.18 8.78
CA GLN A 155 -3.91 -15.16 8.69
C GLN A 155 -5.29 -14.49 8.51
N SER A 156 -5.32 -13.30 7.88
CA SER A 156 -6.52 -12.50 7.67
C SER A 156 -7.62 -13.26 6.92
N PRO A 157 -8.81 -13.45 7.53
CA PRO A 157 -9.96 -14.01 6.83
C PRO A 157 -10.43 -13.13 5.67
N LYS A 158 -10.25 -11.81 5.79
CA LYS A 158 -10.65 -10.86 4.75
C LYS A 158 -9.74 -10.98 3.52
N ALA A 159 -8.43 -11.09 3.74
CA ALA A 159 -7.46 -11.33 2.68
C ALA A 159 -7.72 -12.68 1.98
N GLN A 160 -8.00 -13.73 2.75
CA GLN A 160 -8.35 -15.05 2.21
C GLN A 160 -9.56 -14.94 1.27
N LYS A 161 -10.65 -14.32 1.73
CA LYS A 161 -11.87 -14.15 0.93
C LYS A 161 -11.63 -13.39 -0.38
N VAL A 162 -10.81 -12.33 -0.34
CA VAL A 162 -10.43 -11.54 -1.53
C VAL A 162 -9.62 -12.38 -2.51
N LEU A 163 -8.67 -13.19 -2.02
CA LEU A 163 -7.81 -14.02 -2.86
C LEU A 163 -8.54 -15.22 -3.47
N ASP A 164 -9.41 -15.87 -2.71
CA ASP A 164 -10.22 -17.01 -3.16
C ASP A 164 -11.12 -16.64 -4.35
N ASN A 165 -11.60 -15.39 -4.37
CA ASN A 165 -12.45 -14.85 -5.42
C ASN A 165 -11.76 -13.68 -6.15
N TRP A 166 -10.46 -13.80 -6.45
CA TRP A 166 -9.67 -12.69 -6.99
C TRP A 166 -10.28 -12.05 -8.23
N ASP A 167 -10.74 -12.85 -9.19
CA ASP A 167 -11.24 -12.35 -10.48
C ASP A 167 -12.49 -11.47 -10.34
N ALA A 168 -13.33 -11.75 -9.35
CA ALA A 168 -14.46 -10.89 -8.99
C ALA A 168 -14.03 -9.73 -8.09
N SER A 169 -13.11 -9.98 -7.16
CA SER A 169 -12.68 -9.00 -6.16
C SER A 169 -11.88 -7.87 -6.79
N VAL A 170 -11.05 -8.15 -7.79
CA VAL A 170 -10.21 -7.15 -8.48
C VAL A 170 -11.04 -6.05 -9.13
N ALA A 171 -12.25 -6.37 -9.61
CA ALA A 171 -13.18 -5.40 -10.19
C ALA A 171 -13.75 -4.41 -9.16
N LYS A 172 -13.65 -4.72 -7.85
CA LYS A 172 -14.05 -3.84 -6.75
C LYS A 172 -12.88 -3.02 -6.18
N PHE A 173 -11.68 -3.13 -6.74
CA PHE A 173 -10.58 -2.27 -6.32
C PHE A 173 -10.61 -0.93 -7.06
N MET A 174 -10.52 0.15 -6.29
CA MET A 174 -10.25 1.49 -6.78
C MET A 174 -8.76 1.80 -6.66
N ARG A 175 -8.18 2.36 -7.71
CA ARG A 175 -6.80 2.85 -7.73
C ARG A 175 -6.80 4.36 -7.53
N VAL A 176 -5.94 4.82 -6.62
CA VAL A 176 -5.78 6.22 -6.24
C VAL A 176 -4.35 6.63 -6.47
N MET A 177 -4.14 7.65 -7.30
CA MET A 177 -2.80 8.17 -7.56
C MET A 177 -2.83 9.67 -7.87
N PRO A 178 -1.76 10.43 -7.60
CA PRO A 178 -1.67 11.83 -7.98
C PRO A 178 -1.74 12.00 -9.50
N SER A 179 -2.52 12.97 -9.98
CA SER A 179 -2.71 13.21 -11.41
C SER A 179 -1.40 13.66 -12.09
N ASP A 180 -0.55 14.40 -11.38
CA ASP A 180 0.79 14.75 -11.86
C ASP A 180 1.69 13.53 -12.02
N TYR A 181 1.61 12.61 -11.06
CA TYR A 181 2.38 11.38 -11.10
C TYR A 181 1.93 10.48 -12.26
N GLU A 182 0.63 10.43 -12.52
CA GLU A 182 0.05 9.71 -13.66
C GLU A 182 0.58 10.22 -14.99
N ARG A 183 0.61 11.55 -15.17
CA ARG A 183 1.17 12.18 -16.37
C ARG A 183 2.63 11.78 -16.60
N VAL A 184 3.45 11.80 -15.54
CA VAL A 184 4.87 11.42 -15.63
C VAL A 184 5.03 9.94 -15.99
N LEU A 185 4.24 9.04 -15.39
CA LEU A 185 4.30 7.61 -15.71
C LEU A 185 3.91 7.33 -17.17
N LEU A 186 2.87 8.00 -17.67
CA LEU A 186 2.43 7.85 -19.06
C LEU A 186 3.46 8.40 -20.05
N GLN A 187 4.07 9.55 -19.76
CA GLN A 187 5.14 10.12 -20.57
C GLN A 187 6.37 9.19 -20.61
N GLY A 188 6.80 8.67 -19.45
CA GLY A 188 7.90 7.71 -19.38
C GLY A 188 7.62 6.42 -20.16
N ALA A 189 6.41 5.89 -20.07
CA ALA A 189 6.00 4.70 -20.82
C ALA A 189 5.98 4.93 -22.34
N ALA A 190 5.57 6.13 -22.80
CA ALA A 190 5.61 6.51 -24.21
C ALA A 190 7.05 6.59 -24.74
N VAL A 191 7.96 7.21 -23.99
CA VAL A 191 9.39 7.32 -24.34
C VAL A 191 10.03 5.94 -24.46
N VAL A 192 9.75 5.01 -23.54
CA VAL A 192 10.26 3.62 -23.58
C VAL A 192 9.72 2.84 -24.78
N LYS A 193 8.45 3.06 -25.16
CA LYS A 193 7.87 2.44 -26.37
C LYS A 193 8.52 2.96 -27.65
N GLU A 194 8.82 4.27 -27.73
CA GLU A 194 9.52 4.85 -28.88
C GLU A 194 10.96 4.36 -29.01
N THR A 195 11.71 4.26 -27.89
CA THR A 195 13.10 3.75 -27.92
C THR A 195 13.19 2.29 -28.30
N LYS A 196 12.22 1.46 -27.88
CA LYS A 196 12.17 0.05 -28.34
C LYS A 196 11.85 -0.06 -29.83
N LYS A 197 11.01 0.82 -30.37
CA LYS A 197 10.63 0.83 -31.79
C LYS A 197 11.75 1.31 -32.71
N SER A 198 12.55 2.29 -32.30
CA SER A 198 13.73 2.76 -33.05
C SER A 198 14.88 1.75 -33.03
N ALA A 199 15.10 1.08 -31.89
CA ALA A 199 16.10 0.02 -31.77
C ALA A 199 15.79 -1.21 -32.64
N SER A 200 14.51 -1.59 -32.79
CA SER A 200 14.08 -2.68 -33.67
C SER A 200 14.05 -2.33 -35.16
N ALA A 201 14.05 -1.04 -35.51
CA ALA A 201 14.06 -0.57 -36.91
C ALA A 201 15.48 -0.37 -37.47
N SER A 202 16.50 -0.49 -36.61
CA SER A 202 17.92 -0.29 -36.93
C SER A 202 18.73 -1.60 -36.89
N ALA A 203 18.05 -2.74 -36.74
CA ALA A 203 18.60 -4.10 -36.75
C ALA A 203 17.96 -4.89 -37.90
#